data_AF-H2C1Q8-F1
#
_entry.id   AF-H2C1Q8-F1
#
_cell.length_a   1.000
_cell.length_b   1.000
_cell.length_c   1.000
_cell.angle_alpha   90.00
_cell.angle_beta   90.00
_cell.angle_gamma   90.00
#
_symmetry.space_group_name_H-M   'P 1'
#
loop_
_entity.id
_entity.type
_entity.pdbx_description
1 polymer ?
#
loop_
_entity_poly.entity_id
_entity_poly.type
_entity_poly.pdbx_seq_one_letter_code
_entity_poly.pdbx_strand_id
1 'polypeptide(L)'
;MLFITMIFDGILVLKMVLFIDQLDIWLMTLGVTMFVSAFTVYVNTVRTVKADLAKVSPVRTMMAPTGGNAPDVQAEMQEKVNEINRMLSPFYIFIGVYALVSGLWASFTWPLPGPYNIVFSDAWPIFGLASLMVGLASYARMDLKYVTIPLALLGIIVAVYGADIGSFGLTLEPAAAVALYLSIAIALWFSPIAFNFRGSVGRVAGMLSLIFLVTAGILAFYIGGAAAFEHTAGWAKWVPFYG
;
A
#
# COMPACT_ATOMS: atom_id res chain seq x y z
N MET A 1 -22.31 43.39 17.85
CA MET A 1 -21.48 43.11 16.66
C MET A 1 -20.09 42.60 17.04
N LEU A 2 -19.41 43.18 18.04
CA LEU A 2 -18.10 42.71 18.56
C LEU A 2 -18.08 41.31 19.21
N PHE A 3 -19.21 40.82 19.72
CA PHE A 3 -19.27 39.52 20.40
C PHE A 3 -19.37 38.33 19.42
N ILE A 4 -19.79 38.57 18.17
CA ILE A 4 -19.89 37.53 17.14
C ILE A 4 -18.52 37.31 16.46
N THR A 5 -17.71 38.36 16.29
CA THR A 5 -16.34 38.25 15.77
C THR A 5 -15.43 37.45 16.71
N MET A 6 -15.52 37.62 18.03
CA MET A 6 -14.70 36.83 18.97
C MET A 6 -15.02 35.32 18.98
N ILE A 7 -16.27 34.93 18.68
CA ILE A 7 -16.63 33.51 18.56
C ILE A 7 -16.07 32.93 17.26
N PHE A 8 -16.08 33.70 16.15
CA PHE A 8 -15.47 33.27 14.90
C PHE A 8 -13.93 33.24 14.97
N ASP A 9 -13.30 34.19 15.65
CA ASP A 9 -11.85 34.21 15.85
C ASP A 9 -11.40 33.11 16.82
N GLY A 10 -12.19 32.83 17.87
CA GLY A 10 -11.95 31.70 18.77
C GLY A 10 -12.09 30.33 18.07
N ILE A 11 -13.06 30.18 17.16
CA ILE A 11 -13.23 28.97 16.33
C ILE A 11 -12.11 28.86 15.28
N LEU A 12 -11.60 29.99 14.77
CA LEU A 12 -10.43 30.01 13.86
C LEU A 12 -9.12 29.65 14.56
N VAL A 13 -8.94 30.08 15.82
CA VAL A 13 -7.76 29.73 16.63
C VAL A 13 -7.84 28.26 17.10
N LEU A 14 -9.04 27.74 17.37
CA LEU A 14 -9.23 26.32 17.71
C LEU A 14 -8.90 25.37 16.53
N LYS A 15 -8.99 25.86 15.28
CA LYS A 15 -8.62 25.09 14.07
C LYS A 15 -7.10 24.87 13.92
N MET A 16 -6.26 25.60 14.65
CA MET A 16 -4.80 25.43 14.61
C MET A 16 -4.27 24.35 15.57
N VAL A 17 -5.15 23.69 16.35
CA VAL A 17 -4.77 22.69 17.36
C VAL A 17 -5.30 21.31 16.96
N LEU A 18 -4.99 20.86 15.74
CA LEU A 18 -5.18 19.44 15.38
C LEU A 18 -3.91 18.68 15.76
N PHE A 19 -4.02 18.01 16.90
CA PHE A 19 -2.98 17.50 17.80
C PHE A 19 -2.16 16.30 17.26
N ILE A 20 -2.34 15.90 16.00
CA ILE A 20 -1.66 14.79 15.33
C ILE A 20 -1.50 15.15 13.85
N ASP A 21 -0.27 15.17 13.33
CA ASP A 21 -0.09 15.19 11.88
C ASP A 21 -0.45 13.81 11.32
N GLN A 22 -1.67 13.74 10.80
CA GLN A 22 -2.28 12.52 10.30
C GLN A 22 -1.52 11.97 9.08
N LEU A 23 -0.77 12.81 8.36
CA LEU A 23 -0.02 12.43 7.17
C LEU A 23 1.19 11.55 7.53
N ASP A 24 1.84 11.81 8.67
CA ASP A 24 3.00 11.04 9.14
C ASP A 24 2.63 9.58 9.36
N ILE A 25 1.54 9.35 10.09
CA ILE A 25 1.06 7.99 10.37
C ILE A 25 0.52 7.30 9.12
N TRP A 26 -0.08 8.04 8.18
CA TRP A 26 -0.53 7.49 6.89
C TRP A 26 0.65 6.97 6.07
N LEU A 27 1.74 7.73 5.96
CA LEU A 27 2.93 7.31 5.23
C LEU A 27 3.61 6.09 5.87
N MET A 28 3.73 6.05 7.20
CA MET A 28 4.28 4.86 7.87
C MET A 28 3.38 3.63 7.68
N THR A 29 2.05 3.81 7.76
CA THR A 29 1.07 2.74 7.52
C THR A 29 1.13 2.23 6.08
N LEU A 30 1.28 3.15 5.11
CA LEU A 30 1.53 2.81 3.72
C LEU A 30 2.80 1.97 3.60
N GLY A 31 3.89 2.41 4.21
CA GLY A 31 5.19 1.73 4.19
C GLY A 31 5.11 0.28 4.67
N VAL A 32 4.49 0.05 5.85
CA VAL A 32 4.23 -1.31 6.37
C VAL A 32 3.42 -2.12 5.37
N THR A 33 2.36 -1.54 4.82
CA THR A 33 1.46 -2.24 3.89
C THR A 33 2.15 -2.60 2.58
N MET A 34 3.08 -1.78 2.09
CA MET A 34 3.89 -2.10 0.92
C MET A 34 4.80 -3.30 1.19
N PHE A 35 5.43 -3.40 2.37
CA PHE A 35 6.24 -4.57 2.72
C PHE A 35 5.39 -5.85 2.86
N VAL A 36 4.22 -5.76 3.50
CA VAL A 36 3.29 -6.90 3.59
C VAL A 36 2.83 -7.31 2.18
N SER A 37 2.59 -6.35 1.28
CA SER A 37 2.22 -6.63 -0.11
C SER A 37 3.34 -7.25 -0.92
N ALA A 38 4.59 -6.81 -0.71
CA ALA A 38 5.76 -7.44 -1.31
C ALA A 38 5.87 -8.91 -0.88
N PHE A 39 5.62 -9.21 0.40
CA PHE A 39 5.57 -10.58 0.91
C PHE A 39 4.41 -11.39 0.30
N THR A 40 3.21 -10.81 0.20
CA THR A 40 2.07 -11.44 -0.47
C THR A 40 2.40 -11.80 -1.92
N VAL A 41 2.99 -10.88 -2.69
CA VAL A 41 3.44 -11.15 -4.07
C VAL A 41 4.48 -12.28 -4.09
N TYR A 42 5.47 -12.24 -3.20
CA TYR A 42 6.52 -13.26 -3.11
C TYR A 42 5.93 -14.68 -2.92
N VAL A 43 5.02 -14.82 -1.96
CA VAL A 43 4.40 -16.12 -1.62
C VAL A 43 3.53 -16.63 -2.76
N ASN A 44 2.73 -15.75 -3.38
CA ASN A 44 1.77 -16.16 -4.41
C ASN A 44 2.41 -16.41 -5.78
N THR A 45 3.49 -15.70 -6.11
CA THR A 45 4.07 -15.73 -7.47
C THR A 45 5.46 -16.35 -7.48
N VAL A 46 6.45 -15.71 -6.85
CA VAL A 46 7.87 -16.09 -6.97
C VAL A 46 8.14 -17.47 -6.38
N ARG A 47 7.59 -17.77 -5.19
CA ARG A 47 7.75 -19.07 -4.52
C ARG A 47 7.05 -20.19 -5.28
N THR A 48 5.80 -19.98 -5.68
CA THR A 48 4.96 -20.95 -6.40
C THR A 48 5.57 -21.31 -7.75
N VAL A 49 6.01 -20.31 -8.52
CA VAL A 49 6.64 -20.53 -9.83
C VAL A 49 7.98 -21.26 -9.70
N LYS A 50 8.78 -20.97 -8.67
CA LYS A 50 10.03 -21.70 -8.43
C LYS A 50 9.76 -23.19 -8.17
N ALA A 51 8.71 -23.51 -7.42
CA ALA A 51 8.31 -24.88 -7.16
C ALA A 51 7.80 -25.60 -8.43
N ASP A 52 7.06 -24.90 -9.30
CA ASP A 52 6.62 -25.44 -10.59
C ASP A 52 7.80 -25.72 -11.53
N LEU A 53 8.75 -24.78 -11.65
CA LEU A 53 9.95 -24.96 -12.48
C LEU A 53 10.85 -26.11 -12.01
N ALA A 54 10.96 -26.31 -10.69
CA ALA A 54 11.75 -27.41 -10.12
C ALA A 54 11.18 -28.80 -10.45
N LYS A 55 9.89 -28.91 -10.80
CA LYS A 55 9.25 -30.17 -11.22
C LYS A 55 9.42 -30.48 -12.71
N VAL A 56 9.49 -29.46 -13.56
CA VAL A 56 9.73 -29.64 -15.01
C VAL A 56 11.20 -30.00 -15.30
N SER A 57 12.09 -29.91 -14.31
CA SER A 57 13.48 -30.32 -14.45
C SER A 57 13.58 -31.86 -14.65
N PRO A 58 14.23 -32.32 -15.74
CA PRO A 58 14.27 -33.74 -16.12
C PRO A 58 14.95 -34.66 -15.07
N VAL A 59 15.73 -34.09 -14.15
CA VAL A 59 16.45 -34.83 -13.10
C VAL A 59 15.52 -35.46 -12.07
N ARG A 60 14.37 -34.83 -11.76
CA ARG A 60 13.46 -35.33 -10.71
C ARG A 60 12.49 -36.39 -11.21
N THR A 61 12.15 -36.36 -12.50
CA THR A 61 11.27 -37.33 -13.15
C THR A 61 11.86 -38.75 -13.17
N MET A 62 13.20 -38.87 -13.08
CA MET A 62 13.90 -40.16 -13.06
C MET A 62 14.00 -40.80 -11.67
N MET A 63 13.63 -40.09 -10.59
CA MET A 63 13.78 -40.55 -9.20
C MET A 63 12.46 -40.70 -8.43
N ALA A 64 11.30 -40.57 -9.11
CA ALA A 64 10.00 -40.69 -8.44
C ALA A 64 9.72 -42.17 -8.08
N PRO A 65 9.42 -42.50 -6.81
CA PRO A 65 9.09 -43.88 -6.42
C PRO A 65 7.78 -44.32 -7.09
N THR A 66 7.81 -45.50 -7.69
CA THR A 66 6.62 -46.23 -8.12
C THR A 66 5.82 -46.70 -6.89
N GLY A 67 4.57 -46.26 -6.74
CA GLY A 67 3.59 -47.04 -5.97
C GLY A 67 2.94 -46.41 -4.73
N GLY A 68 2.72 -45.10 -4.67
CA GLY A 68 1.79 -44.51 -3.70
C GLY A 68 1.08 -43.31 -4.28
N ASN A 69 -0.21 -43.11 -3.96
CA ASN A 69 -0.93 -41.86 -4.23
C ASN A 69 -0.28 -40.76 -3.40
N ALA A 70 0.87 -40.24 -3.84
CA ALA A 70 1.51 -39.10 -3.23
C ALA A 70 0.46 -37.97 -3.17
N PRO A 71 0.23 -37.35 -2.00
CA PRO A 71 -0.63 -36.18 -1.94
C PRO A 71 -0.17 -35.21 -3.03
N ASP A 72 -1.13 -34.64 -3.76
CA ASP A 72 -0.80 -33.67 -4.79
C ASP A 72 -0.09 -32.49 -4.12
N VAL A 73 1.24 -32.49 -4.22
CA VAL A 73 2.12 -31.47 -3.64
C VAL A 73 1.71 -30.07 -4.09
N GLN A 74 1.04 -29.92 -5.25
CA GLN A 74 0.50 -28.62 -5.68
C GLN A 74 -0.73 -28.23 -4.89
N ALA A 75 -1.66 -29.16 -4.65
CA ALA A 75 -2.82 -28.91 -3.81
C ALA A 75 -2.40 -28.51 -2.38
N GLU A 76 -1.45 -29.23 -1.79
CA GLU A 76 -0.92 -28.91 -0.45
C GLU A 76 -0.23 -27.53 -0.41
N MET A 77 0.58 -27.22 -1.42
CA MET A 77 1.25 -25.92 -1.50
C MET A 77 0.26 -24.78 -1.72
N GLN A 78 -0.74 -24.97 -2.59
CA GLN A 78 -1.79 -23.99 -2.83
C GLN A 78 -2.64 -23.76 -1.58
N GLU A 79 -2.93 -24.82 -0.82
CA GLU A 79 -3.61 -24.72 0.47
C GLU A 79 -2.80 -23.87 1.46
N LYS A 80 -1.49 -24.11 1.58
CA LYS A 80 -0.59 -23.29 2.42
C LYS A 80 -0.55 -21.83 1.99
N VAL A 81 -0.51 -21.56 0.68
CA VAL A 81 -0.58 -20.18 0.16
C VAL A 81 -1.91 -19.53 0.52
N ASN A 82 -3.03 -20.24 0.34
CA ASN A 82 -4.35 -19.76 0.70
C ASN A 82 -4.48 -19.49 2.22
N GLU A 83 -3.85 -20.33 3.04
CA GLU A 83 -3.79 -20.16 4.49
C GLU A 83 -3.03 -18.89 4.87
N ILE A 84 -1.83 -18.66 4.29
CA ILE A 84 -1.05 -17.44 4.50
C ILE A 84 -1.85 -16.20 4.08
N ASN A 85 -2.47 -16.22 2.89
CA ASN A 85 -3.30 -15.11 2.42
C ASN A 85 -4.44 -14.83 3.42
N ARG A 86 -5.11 -15.87 3.90
CA ARG A 86 -6.18 -15.75 4.90
C ARG A 86 -5.68 -15.19 6.23
N MET A 87 -4.47 -15.53 6.67
CA MET A 87 -3.84 -14.96 7.87
C MET A 87 -3.52 -13.47 7.71
N LEU A 88 -3.15 -13.03 6.51
CA LEU A 88 -2.88 -11.62 6.21
C LEU A 88 -4.16 -10.79 5.98
N SER A 89 -5.29 -11.45 5.72
CA SER A 89 -6.55 -10.79 5.41
C SER A 89 -7.02 -9.77 6.47
N PRO A 90 -7.01 -10.07 7.79
CA PRO A 90 -7.42 -9.09 8.80
C PRO A 90 -6.59 -7.80 8.77
N PHE A 91 -5.29 -7.90 8.48
CA PHE A 91 -4.43 -6.73 8.32
C PHE A 91 -4.91 -5.86 7.16
N TYR A 92 -5.08 -6.44 5.98
CA TYR A 92 -5.54 -5.71 4.79
C TYR A 92 -6.94 -5.12 4.93
N ILE A 93 -7.86 -5.86 5.57
CA ILE A 93 -9.22 -5.38 5.81
C ILE A 93 -9.18 -4.20 6.78
N PHE A 94 -8.45 -4.33 7.90
CA PHE A 94 -8.38 -3.27 8.91
C PHE A 94 -7.74 -2.00 8.35
N ILE A 95 -6.57 -2.13 7.72
CA ILE A 95 -5.89 -1.00 7.07
C ILE A 95 -6.76 -0.42 5.95
N GLY A 96 -7.45 -1.27 5.19
CA GLY A 96 -8.32 -0.85 4.10
C GLY A 96 -9.53 -0.04 4.58
N VAL A 97 -10.22 -0.50 5.63
CA VAL A 97 -11.32 0.25 6.27
C VAL A 97 -10.80 1.55 6.86
N TYR A 98 -9.71 1.50 7.61
CA TYR A 98 -9.09 2.67 8.21
C TYR A 98 -8.77 3.72 7.15
N ALA A 99 -8.06 3.34 6.08
CA ALA A 99 -7.65 4.26 5.05
C ALA A 99 -8.82 4.82 4.23
N LEU A 100 -9.80 3.98 3.92
CA LEU A 100 -11.00 4.42 3.20
C LEU A 100 -11.79 5.44 4.03
N VAL A 101 -12.05 5.15 5.30
CA VAL A 101 -12.83 6.03 6.19
C VAL A 101 -12.08 7.32 6.49
N SER A 102 -10.80 7.23 6.87
CA SER A 102 -10.01 8.42 7.23
C SER A 102 -9.73 9.30 6.02
N GLY A 103 -9.56 8.71 4.84
CA GLY A 103 -9.35 9.44 3.59
C GLY A 103 -10.62 10.17 3.14
N LEU A 104 -11.77 9.47 3.13
CA LEU A 104 -13.05 10.11 2.80
C LEU A 104 -13.40 11.21 3.80
N TRP A 105 -13.19 10.96 5.09
CA TRP A 105 -13.36 11.97 6.13
C TRP A 105 -12.47 13.19 5.87
N ALA A 106 -11.19 12.99 5.56
CA ALA A 106 -10.28 14.08 5.21
C ALA A 106 -10.80 14.84 3.99
N SER A 107 -11.14 14.18 2.88
CA SER A 107 -11.68 14.85 1.69
C SER A 107 -12.96 15.66 1.96
N PHE A 108 -13.81 15.24 2.90
CA PHE A 108 -15.04 15.98 3.24
C PHE A 108 -14.84 17.12 4.24
N THR A 109 -13.91 16.96 5.17
CA THR A 109 -13.75 17.88 6.30
C THR A 109 -12.58 18.84 6.14
N TRP A 110 -11.68 18.60 5.19
CA TRP A 110 -10.45 19.36 5.05
C TRP A 110 -10.73 20.84 4.77
N PRO A 111 -10.48 21.75 5.74
CA PRO A 111 -10.90 23.14 5.62
C PRO A 111 -9.74 24.07 5.20
N LEU A 112 -8.53 23.53 5.02
CA LEU A 112 -7.32 24.32 4.82
C LEU A 112 -7.06 24.59 3.33
N PRO A 113 -6.82 25.84 2.93
CA PRO A 113 -6.43 26.18 1.58
C PRO A 113 -5.03 25.62 1.28
N GLY A 114 -4.89 24.87 0.19
CA GLY A 114 -3.60 24.38 -0.31
C GLY A 114 -3.71 23.03 -1.03
N PRO A 115 -3.02 22.84 -2.16
CA PRO A 115 -3.10 21.61 -2.96
C PRO A 115 -2.42 20.40 -2.31
N TYR A 116 -1.51 20.62 -1.35
CA TYR A 116 -0.69 19.54 -0.77
C TYR A 116 -1.52 18.41 -0.17
N ASN A 117 -2.51 18.77 0.65
CA ASN A 117 -3.29 17.79 1.38
C ASN A 117 -4.33 17.09 0.51
N ILE A 118 -4.69 17.67 -0.65
CA ILE A 118 -5.63 17.06 -1.60
C ILE A 118 -5.01 15.81 -2.22
N VAL A 119 -3.74 15.87 -2.61
CA VAL A 119 -3.06 14.73 -3.24
C VAL A 119 -2.94 13.54 -2.28
N PHE A 120 -2.71 13.81 -0.99
CA PHE A 120 -2.66 12.75 0.02
C PHE A 120 -4.05 12.28 0.46
N SER A 121 -5.00 13.19 0.70
CA SER A 121 -6.36 12.84 1.12
C SER A 121 -7.11 12.06 0.05
N ASP A 122 -6.91 12.36 -1.23
CA ASP A 122 -7.67 11.72 -2.31
C ASP A 122 -7.05 10.38 -2.74
N ALA A 123 -5.72 10.24 -2.65
CA ALA A 123 -5.05 8.98 -2.90
C ALA A 123 -5.28 7.95 -1.77
N TRP A 124 -5.54 8.40 -0.54
CA TRP A 124 -5.69 7.53 0.62
C TRP A 124 -6.91 6.59 0.56
N PRO A 125 -8.12 7.04 0.13
CA PRO A 125 -9.25 6.16 -0.15
C PRO A 125 -8.97 5.09 -1.20
N ILE A 126 -8.19 5.44 -2.23
CA ILE A 126 -7.81 4.50 -3.30
C ILE A 126 -6.93 3.39 -2.73
N PHE A 127 -5.97 3.76 -1.88
CA PHE A 127 -5.17 2.80 -1.13
C PHE A 127 -6.04 1.93 -0.20
N GLY A 128 -7.02 2.52 0.47
CA GLY A 128 -7.99 1.79 1.30
C GLY A 128 -8.80 0.76 0.50
N LEU A 129 -9.32 1.17 -0.67
CA LEU A 129 -10.04 0.30 -1.59
C LEU A 129 -9.16 -0.85 -2.09
N ALA A 130 -7.93 -0.55 -2.53
CA ALA A 130 -6.97 -1.56 -2.98
C ALA A 130 -6.69 -2.60 -1.88
N SER A 131 -6.46 -2.13 -0.65
CA SER A 131 -6.24 -2.99 0.52
C SER A 131 -7.46 -3.85 0.84
N LEU A 132 -8.67 -3.28 0.79
CA LEU A 132 -9.91 -4.04 1.00
C LEU A 132 -10.11 -5.13 -0.06
N MET A 133 -9.83 -4.84 -1.33
CA MET A 133 -9.96 -5.83 -2.40
C MET A 133 -9.05 -7.04 -2.15
N VAL A 134 -7.78 -6.81 -1.78
CA VAL A 134 -6.84 -7.88 -1.43
C VAL A 134 -7.29 -8.62 -0.17
N GLY A 135 -7.68 -7.89 0.87
CA GLY A 135 -8.10 -8.45 2.15
C GLY A 135 -9.35 -9.32 2.05
N LEU A 136 -10.40 -8.84 1.36
CA LEU A 136 -11.66 -9.55 1.18
C LEU A 136 -11.50 -10.77 0.27
N ALA A 137 -10.73 -10.66 -0.83
CA ALA A 137 -10.44 -11.81 -1.68
C ALA A 137 -9.65 -12.89 -0.92
N SER A 138 -8.65 -12.48 -0.13
CA SER A 138 -7.88 -13.39 0.71
C SER A 138 -8.74 -14.06 1.79
N TYR A 139 -9.66 -13.32 2.40
CA TYR A 139 -10.62 -13.85 3.38
C TYR A 139 -11.51 -14.93 2.76
N ALA A 140 -12.06 -14.63 1.58
CA ALA A 140 -12.97 -15.50 0.84
C ALA A 140 -12.25 -16.67 0.11
N ARG A 141 -10.93 -16.81 0.30
CA ARG A 141 -10.08 -17.80 -0.40
C ARG A 141 -10.21 -17.71 -1.93
N MET A 142 -10.43 -16.49 -2.44
CA MET A 142 -10.45 -16.23 -3.88
C MET A 142 -9.03 -16.19 -4.44
N ASP A 143 -8.90 -16.60 -5.69
CA ASP A 143 -7.64 -16.46 -6.43
C ASP A 143 -7.35 -14.96 -6.65
N LEU A 144 -6.21 -14.49 -6.13
CA LEU A 144 -5.81 -13.08 -6.18
C LEU A 144 -5.60 -12.58 -7.61
N LYS A 145 -5.45 -13.46 -8.61
CA LYS A 145 -5.36 -13.03 -10.02
C LYS A 145 -6.54 -12.18 -10.46
N TYR A 146 -7.74 -12.43 -9.95
CA TYR A 146 -8.94 -11.65 -10.29
C TYR A 146 -8.91 -10.24 -9.70
N VAL A 147 -8.18 -10.04 -8.61
CA VAL A 147 -8.02 -8.74 -7.94
C VAL A 147 -6.95 -7.89 -8.63
N THR A 148 -5.93 -8.51 -9.22
CA THR A 148 -4.81 -7.77 -9.83
C THR A 148 -5.21 -6.88 -11.01
N ILE A 149 -6.21 -7.26 -11.81
CA ILE A 149 -6.67 -6.47 -12.96
C ILE A 149 -7.22 -5.10 -12.53
N PRO A 150 -8.24 -5.03 -11.64
CA PRO A 150 -8.72 -3.73 -11.18
C PRO A 150 -7.66 -2.97 -10.36
N LEU A 151 -6.78 -3.66 -9.63
CA LEU A 151 -5.64 -3.00 -8.96
C LEU A 151 -4.70 -2.30 -9.94
N ALA A 152 -4.41 -2.90 -11.09
CA ALA A 152 -3.58 -2.27 -12.13
C ALA A 152 -4.21 -0.98 -12.66
N LEU A 153 -5.54 -0.92 -12.78
CA LEU A 153 -6.25 0.30 -13.17
C LEU A 153 -6.14 1.39 -12.11
N LEU A 154 -6.21 1.04 -10.82
CA LEU A 154 -5.96 2.01 -9.74
C LEU A 154 -4.54 2.58 -9.80
N GLY A 155 -3.56 1.81 -10.29
CA GLY A 155 -2.19 2.27 -10.54
C GLY A 155 -2.09 3.47 -11.48
N ILE A 156 -3.05 3.65 -12.41
CA ILE A 156 -3.10 4.84 -13.28
C ILE A 156 -3.34 6.10 -12.44
N ILE A 157 -4.29 6.03 -11.50
CA ILE A 157 -4.63 7.17 -10.65
C ILE A 157 -3.45 7.51 -9.72
N VAL A 158 -2.79 6.48 -9.16
CA VAL A 158 -1.59 6.65 -8.35
C VAL A 158 -0.46 7.32 -9.16
N ALA A 159 -0.25 6.93 -10.41
CA ALA A 159 0.75 7.55 -11.27
C ALA A 159 0.43 9.03 -11.56
N VAL A 160 -0.84 9.38 -11.78
CA VAL A 160 -1.28 10.76 -11.99
C VAL A 160 -0.95 11.63 -10.76
N TYR A 161 -1.23 11.15 -9.55
CA TYR A 161 -0.85 11.88 -8.33
C TYR A 161 0.67 12.03 -8.19
N GLY A 162 1.44 11.00 -8.55
CA GLY A 162 2.90 11.12 -8.61
C GLY A 162 3.36 12.21 -9.58
N ALA A 163 2.77 12.29 -10.76
CA ALA A 163 3.07 13.33 -11.75
C ALA A 163 2.69 14.73 -11.25
N ASP A 164 1.52 14.87 -10.61
CA ASP A 164 1.03 16.13 -10.05
C ASP A 164 1.99 16.69 -8.98
N ILE A 165 2.46 15.84 -8.06
CA ILE A 165 3.48 16.21 -7.07
C ILE A 165 4.75 16.71 -7.74
N GLY A 166 5.21 16.03 -8.78
CA GLY A 166 6.42 16.40 -9.52
C GLY A 166 6.28 17.72 -10.28
N SER A 167 5.12 17.95 -10.92
CA SER A 167 4.86 19.14 -11.71
C SER A 167 4.75 20.41 -10.86
N PHE A 168 4.18 20.30 -9.66
CA PHE A 168 3.90 21.47 -8.81
C PHE A 168 4.80 21.56 -7.57
N GLY A 169 5.72 20.62 -7.36
CA GLY A 169 6.64 20.65 -6.22
C GLY A 169 5.91 20.64 -4.88
N LEU A 170 4.88 19.79 -4.76
CA LEU A 170 3.92 19.89 -3.67
C LEU A 170 4.52 19.56 -2.29
N THR A 171 5.64 18.83 -2.22
CA THR A 171 6.34 18.46 -0.98
C THR A 171 7.74 19.10 -0.91
N LEU A 172 8.39 19.07 0.25
CA LEU A 172 9.80 19.40 0.42
C LEU A 172 10.74 18.45 -0.35
N GLU A 173 10.29 17.22 -0.59
CA GLU A 173 11.06 16.18 -1.30
C GLU A 173 10.32 15.65 -2.55
N PRO A 174 10.09 16.48 -3.61
CA PRO A 174 9.22 16.10 -4.72
C PRO A 174 9.68 14.84 -5.45
N ALA A 175 10.99 14.71 -5.65
CA ALA A 175 11.56 13.56 -6.35
C ALA A 175 11.31 12.24 -5.59
N ALA A 176 11.45 12.25 -4.26
CA ALA A 176 11.21 11.08 -3.43
C ALA A 176 9.72 10.68 -3.45
N ALA A 177 8.83 11.67 -3.39
CA ALA A 177 7.38 11.43 -3.47
C ALA A 177 6.95 10.93 -4.86
N VAL A 178 7.47 11.51 -5.95
CA VAL A 178 7.24 11.00 -7.31
C VAL A 178 7.70 9.54 -7.41
N ALA A 179 8.91 9.24 -6.92
CA ALA A 179 9.45 7.89 -6.93
C ALA A 179 8.60 6.90 -6.11
N LEU A 180 8.04 7.33 -4.98
CA LEU A 180 7.13 6.53 -4.16
C LEU A 180 5.88 6.16 -4.95
N TYR A 181 5.16 7.15 -5.49
CA TYR A 181 3.90 6.94 -6.22
C TYR A 181 4.12 6.12 -7.50
N LEU A 182 5.16 6.41 -8.27
CA LEU A 182 5.49 5.64 -9.47
C LEU A 182 5.89 4.20 -9.13
N SER A 183 6.62 3.97 -8.03
CA SER A 183 6.94 2.60 -7.59
C SER A 183 5.67 1.81 -7.27
N ILE A 184 4.71 2.42 -6.57
CA ILE A 184 3.41 1.79 -6.30
C ILE A 184 2.68 1.49 -7.62
N ALA A 185 2.55 2.48 -8.51
CA ALA A 185 1.86 2.30 -9.79
C ALA A 185 2.48 1.18 -10.65
N ILE A 186 3.81 1.17 -10.78
CA ILE A 186 4.52 0.15 -11.55
C ILE A 186 4.32 -1.24 -10.94
N ALA A 187 4.37 -1.37 -9.61
CA ALA A 187 4.08 -2.64 -8.95
C ALA A 187 2.65 -3.13 -9.25
N LEU A 188 1.66 -2.24 -9.23
CA LEU A 188 0.28 -2.59 -9.57
C LEU A 188 0.15 -3.02 -11.03
N TRP A 189 0.85 -2.39 -11.97
CA TRP A 189 0.83 -2.75 -13.40
C TRP A 189 1.50 -4.08 -13.71
N PHE A 190 2.54 -4.47 -12.96
CA PHE A 190 3.15 -5.79 -13.10
C PHE A 190 2.33 -6.90 -12.42
N SER A 191 1.44 -6.57 -11.49
CA SER A 191 0.69 -7.56 -10.73
C SER A 191 -0.21 -8.50 -11.58
N PRO A 192 -0.96 -8.07 -12.62
CA PRO A 192 -1.71 -8.99 -13.45
C PRO A 192 -0.79 -9.96 -14.21
N ILE A 193 0.36 -9.47 -14.67
CA ILE A 193 1.33 -10.31 -15.37
C ILE A 193 1.90 -11.36 -14.40
N ALA A 194 2.23 -10.94 -13.18
CA ALA A 194 2.78 -11.81 -12.16
C ALA A 194 1.83 -12.93 -11.73
N PHE A 195 0.52 -12.67 -11.65
CA PHE A 195 -0.48 -13.62 -11.16
C PHE A 195 -1.17 -14.44 -12.28
N ASN A 196 -1.23 -13.94 -13.51
CA ASN A 196 -1.92 -14.64 -14.61
C ASN A 196 -0.99 -15.45 -15.52
N PHE A 197 0.31 -15.16 -15.55
CA PHE A 197 1.28 -15.89 -16.38
C PHE A 197 2.14 -16.82 -15.54
N ARG A 198 2.44 -18.01 -16.07
CA ARG A 198 3.32 -19.01 -15.42
C ARG A 198 4.75 -18.95 -15.98
N GLY A 199 5.68 -19.60 -15.28
CA GLY A 199 7.08 -19.72 -15.73
C GLY A 199 7.89 -18.44 -15.54
N SER A 200 8.92 -18.25 -16.38
CA SER A 200 9.87 -17.14 -16.24
C SER A 200 9.21 -15.76 -16.29
N VAL A 201 8.23 -15.57 -17.16
CA VAL A 201 7.52 -14.28 -17.34
C VAL A 201 6.80 -13.86 -16.06
N GLY A 202 5.95 -14.74 -15.50
CA GLY A 202 5.25 -14.47 -14.24
C GLY A 202 6.21 -14.24 -13.07
N ARG A 203 7.31 -15.00 -13.01
CA ARG A 203 8.36 -14.81 -11.99
C ARG A 203 9.06 -13.47 -12.10
N VAL A 204 9.44 -13.04 -13.31
CA VAL A 204 10.09 -11.74 -13.52
C VAL A 204 9.14 -10.61 -13.17
N ALA A 205 7.89 -10.66 -13.63
CA ALA A 205 6.87 -9.67 -13.26
C ALA A 205 6.61 -9.63 -11.75
N GLY A 206 6.58 -10.79 -11.09
CA GLY A 206 6.45 -10.89 -9.63
C GLY A 206 7.64 -10.31 -8.89
N MET A 207 8.87 -10.55 -9.37
CA MET A 207 10.08 -9.93 -8.84
C MET A 207 10.10 -8.41 -9.02
N LEU A 208 9.69 -7.91 -10.18
CA LEU A 208 9.59 -6.47 -10.42
C LEU A 208 8.58 -5.84 -9.48
N SER A 209 7.37 -6.41 -9.38
CA SER A 209 6.33 -5.96 -8.44
C SER A 209 6.87 -5.91 -7.01
N LEU A 210 7.58 -6.97 -6.58
CA LEU A 210 8.20 -7.04 -5.26
C LEU A 210 9.22 -5.92 -5.03
N ILE A 211 10.15 -5.73 -5.96
CA ILE A 211 11.21 -4.69 -5.85
C ILE A 211 10.58 -3.31 -5.72
N PHE A 212 9.60 -3.00 -6.57
CA PHE A 212 8.94 -1.70 -6.54
C PHE A 212 8.10 -1.49 -5.28
N LEU A 213 7.42 -2.53 -4.76
CA LEU A 213 6.74 -2.44 -3.46
C LEU A 213 7.73 -2.21 -2.30
N VAL A 214 8.87 -2.89 -2.31
CA VAL A 214 9.92 -2.68 -1.30
C VAL A 214 10.47 -1.26 -1.37
N THR A 215 10.77 -0.77 -2.57
CA THR A 215 11.22 0.62 -2.79
C THR A 215 10.18 1.63 -2.32
N ALA A 216 8.90 1.42 -2.65
CA ALA A 216 7.81 2.24 -2.15
C ALA A 216 7.73 2.22 -0.63
N GLY A 217 7.87 1.04 -0.01
CA GLY A 217 7.91 0.91 1.45
C GLY A 217 9.02 1.75 2.09
N ILE A 218 10.24 1.65 1.56
CA ILE A 218 11.39 2.42 2.03
C ILE A 218 11.16 3.92 1.85
N LEU A 219 10.68 4.36 0.68
CA LEU A 219 10.43 5.78 0.42
C LEU A 219 9.32 6.35 1.31
N ALA A 220 8.25 5.58 1.57
CA ALA A 220 7.20 5.99 2.48
C ALA A 220 7.71 6.19 3.90
N PHE A 221 8.59 5.30 4.40
CA PHE A 221 9.25 5.49 5.69
C PHE A 221 10.27 6.62 5.69
N TYR A 222 11.00 6.82 4.60
CA TYR A 222 11.94 7.93 4.48
C TYR A 222 11.22 9.28 4.62
N ILE A 223 10.13 9.47 3.85
CA ILE A 223 9.35 10.71 3.87
C ILE A 223 8.60 10.86 5.19
N GLY A 224 7.80 9.86 5.59
CA GLY A 224 6.98 9.93 6.80
C GLY A 224 7.79 9.94 8.10
N GLY A 225 8.92 9.23 8.13
CA GLY A 225 9.84 9.23 9.26
C GLY A 225 10.51 10.58 9.46
N ALA A 226 11.05 11.16 8.38
CA ALA A 226 11.65 12.50 8.45
C ALA A 226 10.65 13.56 8.91
N ALA A 227 9.44 13.55 8.34
CA ALA A 227 8.35 14.47 8.71
C ALA A 227 7.97 14.32 10.20
N ALA A 228 7.79 13.09 10.69
CA ALA A 228 7.46 12.86 12.10
C ALA A 228 8.50 13.42 13.07
N PHE A 229 9.80 13.29 12.76
CA PHE A 229 10.86 13.87 13.60
C PHE A 229 10.88 15.41 13.51
N GLU A 230 10.64 15.99 12.34
CA GLU A 230 10.59 17.44 12.17
C GLU A 230 9.40 18.05 12.90
N HIS A 231 8.21 17.46 12.76
CA HIS A 231 6.99 17.90 13.43
C HIS A 231 7.12 17.80 14.95
N THR A 232 7.62 16.68 15.48
CA THR A 232 7.82 16.51 16.93
C THR A 232 8.87 17.48 17.49
N ALA A 233 9.94 17.78 16.75
CA ALA A 233 10.92 18.79 17.15
C ALA A 233 10.34 20.22 17.15
N GLY A 234 9.48 20.53 16.17
CA GLY A 234 8.73 21.78 16.16
C GLY A 234 7.80 21.91 17.37
N TRP A 235 7.13 20.82 17.72
CA TRP A 235 6.19 20.78 18.86
C TRP A 235 6.87 20.83 20.22
N ALA A 236 8.14 20.44 20.32
CA ALA A 236 8.90 20.59 21.57
C ALA A 236 8.98 22.05 22.07
N LYS A 237 8.78 23.03 21.17
CA LYS A 237 8.72 24.46 21.48
C LYS A 237 7.30 24.99 21.66
N TRP A 238 6.29 24.18 21.36
CA TRP A 238 4.90 24.57 21.49
C TRP A 238 4.49 24.57 22.96
N VAL A 239 3.95 25.70 23.42
CA VAL A 239 3.28 25.83 24.71
C VAL A 239 1.79 26.02 24.44
N PRO A 240 0.90 25.21 25.04
CA PRO A 240 -0.52 25.49 24.98
C PRO A 240 -0.75 26.91 25.53
N PHE A 241 -1.74 27.63 24.98
CA PHE A 241 -2.04 29.05 25.24
C PHE A 241 -2.46 29.40 26.70
N TYR A 242 -1.98 28.67 27.70
CA TYR A 242 -2.21 28.84 29.12
C TYR A 242 -0.92 28.69 29.95
N GLY A 243 0.16 29.37 29.53
CA GLY A 243 1.39 29.54 30.30
C GLY A 243 1.72 31.02 30.49
#